data_AF-A0A0F9NB92-F1
#
_entry.id   AF-A0A0F9NB92-F1
#
_cell.length_a   1.000
_cell.length_b   1.000
_cell.length_c   1.000
_cell.angle_alpha   90.00
_cell.angle_beta   90.00
_cell.angle_gamma   90.00
#
_symmetry.space_group_name_H-M   'P 1'
#
loop_
_entity.id
_entity.type
_entity.pdbx_description
1 polymer ?
#
loop_
_entity_poly.entity_id
_entity_poly.type
_entity_poly.pdbx_seq_one_letter_code
_entity_poly.pdbx_strand_id
1 'polypeptide(L)' 'NHPLINIYESSEYYGASEVVRWCPDCGAIVIDVDVDNRIRHGPGRVMKMRFPKFMYEFIELKKQNEGGKDGNKYGSND' A
#
# COMPACT_ATOMS: atom_id res chain seq x y z
N ASN A 1 10.50 -6.83 9.65
CA ASN A 1 10.82 -5.39 9.55
C ASN A 1 10.85 -5.05 8.07
N HIS A 2 10.08 -4.06 7.61
CA HIS A 2 10.00 -3.74 6.18
C HIS A 2 10.94 -2.57 5.84
N PRO A 3 11.80 -2.69 4.81
CA PRO A 3 12.63 -1.57 4.38
C PRO A 3 11.73 -0.49 3.78
N LEU A 4 11.88 0.76 4.21
CA LEU A 4 11.15 1.91 3.69
C LEU A 4 12.15 2.92 3.14
N ILE A 5 12.08 3.15 1.83
CA ILE A 5 12.96 4.03 1.07
C ILE A 5 12.20 5.33 0.80
N ASN A 6 12.77 6.48 1.14
CA ASN A 6 12.21 7.78 0.76
C ASN A 6 12.25 7.91 -0.78
N ILE A 7 11.08 8.15 -1.38
CA ILE A 7 10.95 8.37 -2.83
C ILE A 7 10.53 9.80 -3.18
N TYR A 8 9.95 10.51 -2.21
CA TYR A 8 9.60 11.93 -2.33
C TYR A 8 9.60 12.58 -0.94
N GLU A 9 10.05 13.83 -0.89
CA GLU A 9 10.05 14.65 0.32
C GLU A 9 9.81 16.11 -0.08
N SER A 10 8.79 16.74 0.52
CA SER A 10 8.42 18.12 0.27
C SER A 10 8.36 18.90 1.57
N SER A 11 9.08 20.01 1.65
CA SER A 11 9.03 20.94 2.77
C SER A 11 7.81 21.85 2.60
N GLU A 12 6.70 21.54 3.28
CA GLU A 12 5.47 22.34 3.17
C GLU A 12 5.46 23.55 4.13
N TYR A 13 6.07 23.44 5.33
CA TYR A 13 6.07 24.51 6.36
C TYR A 13 7.31 24.45 7.26
N TYR A 14 7.55 25.50 8.07
CA TYR A 14 8.64 25.56 9.06
C TYR A 14 8.67 24.31 9.97
N GLY A 15 9.61 23.41 9.72
CA GLY A 15 9.82 22.19 10.51
C GLY A 15 8.92 21.00 10.14
N ALA A 16 8.09 21.12 9.10
CA ALA A 16 7.23 20.04 8.62
C ALA A 16 7.56 19.65 7.16
N SER A 17 7.58 18.36 6.88
CA SER A 17 7.82 17.81 5.54
C SER A 17 6.88 16.66 5.24
N GLU A 18 6.20 16.70 4.10
CA GLU A 18 5.50 15.52 3.58
C GLU A 18 6.55 14.55 3.06
N VAL A 19 6.51 13.29 3.51
CA VAL A 19 7.46 12.26 3.10
C VAL A 19 6.71 11.05 2.58
N VAL A 20 7.02 10.67 1.34
CA VAL A 20 6.51 9.45 0.72
C VAL A 20 7.61 8.41 0.72
N ARG A 21 7.29 7.22 1.25
CA ARG A 21 8.21 6.10 1.37
C ARG A 21 7.65 4.86 0.71
N TRP A 22 8.50 4.11 0.03
CA TRP A 22 8.16 2.86 -0.64
C TRP A 22 8.88 1.67 -0.01
N CYS A 23 8.15 0.56 0.15
CA CYS A 23 8.72 -0.71 0.54
C CYS A 23 8.94 -1.60 -0.69
N PRO A 24 10.20 -1.91 -1.07
CA PRO A 24 10.48 -2.76 -2.23
C PRO A 24 9.99 -4.20 -2.06
N ASP A 25 9.98 -4.73 -0.83
CA ASP A 25 9.58 -6.10 -0.57
C ASP A 25 8.07 -6.31 -0.71
N CYS A 26 7.28 -5.30 -0.30
CA CYS A 26 5.82 -5.38 -0.33
C CYS A 26 5.22 -4.79 -1.60
N GLY A 27 5.84 -3.73 -2.16
CA GLY A 27 5.17 -2.85 -3.12
C GLY A 27 4.19 -1.86 -2.47
N ALA A 28 4.22 -1.70 -1.15
CA ALA A 28 3.37 -0.77 -0.41
C ALA A 28 4.04 0.61 -0.26
N ILE A 29 3.21 1.63 -0.12
CA ILE A 29 3.60 3.03 0.06
C ILE A 29 3.10 3.53 1.43
N VAL A 30 3.87 4.41 2.05
CA VAL A 30 3.50 5.22 3.20
C VAL A 30 3.63 6.68 2.81
N ILE A 31 2.63 7.48 3.17
CA ILE A 31 2.67 8.93 3.07
C ILE A 31 2.52 9.44 4.50
N ASP A 32 3.55 10.08 5.04
CA ASP A 32 3.54 10.65 6.39
C ASP A 32 3.85 12.15 6.31
N VAL A 33 3.48 12.89 7.36
CA VAL A 33 3.99 14.24 7.61
C VAL A 33 5.03 14.16 8.72
N ASP A 34 6.30 14.45 8.39
CA ASP A 34 7.38 14.55 9.35
C ASP A 34 7.42 15.94 9.96
N VAL A 35 7.23 16.03 11.27
CA VAL A 35 7.38 17.27 12.03
C VAL A 35 8.54 17.08 12.99
N ASP A 36 9.54 17.94 12.90
CA ASP A 36 10.74 17.90 13.75
C ASP A 36 11.46 16.54 13.76
N ASN A 37 11.51 15.83 12.63
CA ASN A 37 12.14 14.50 12.48
C ASN A 37 11.52 13.37 13.35
N ARG A 38 10.30 13.54 13.87
CA ARG A 38 9.69 12.58 14.81
C ARG A 38 9.38 11.21 14.21
N ILE A 39 9.12 11.14 12.91
CA ILE A 39 8.77 9.87 12.25
C ILE A 39 9.97 9.19 11.58
N ARG A 40 11.15 9.84 11.57
CA ARG A 40 12.36 9.32 10.93
C ARG A 40 12.79 7.96 11.47
N HIS A 41 12.56 7.71 12.76
CA HIS A 41 12.87 6.43 13.44
C HIS A 41 11.69 5.45 13.50
N GLY A 42 10.54 5.82 12.94
CA GLY A 42 9.33 5.01 12.96
C GLY A 42 8.41 5.32 11.78
N PRO A 43 8.88 5.15 10.54
CA PRO A 43 8.06 5.38 9.36
C PRO A 43 6.85 4.44 9.36
N GLY A 44 5.68 4.98 9.03
CA GLY A 44 4.42 4.25 9.10
C GLY A 44 3.80 4.08 10.49
N ARG A 45 4.36 4.72 11.54
CA ARG A 45 3.72 4.79 12.87
C ARG A 45 2.53 5.75 12.90
N VAL A 46 2.53 6.78 12.05
CA VAL A 46 1.44 7.76 11.94
C VAL A 46 0.42 7.26 10.93
N MET A 47 0.85 7.05 9.68
CA MET A 47 -0.01 6.50 8.63
C MET A 47 0.34 5.05 8.32
N LYS A 48 -0.66 4.17 8.26
CA LYS A 48 -0.44 2.76 7.90
C LYS A 48 0.02 2.61 6.45
N MET A 49 0.92 1.65 6.19
CA MET A 49 1.27 1.20 4.83
C MET A 49 0.03 0.80 4.03
N ARG A 50 -0.05 1.23 2.78
CA ARG A 50 -1.13 0.88 1.84
C ARG A 50 -0.56 0.52 0.48
N PHE A 51 -1.24 -0.37 -0.24
CA PHE A 51 -0.89 -0.61 -1.64
C PHE A 51 -1.42 0.52 -2.53
N PRO A 52 -0.77 0.79 -3.66
CA PRO A 52 -1.36 1.60 -4.72
C PRO A 52 -2.74 1.07 -5.14
N LYS A 53 -3.65 1.96 -5.56
CA LYS A 53 -5.03 1.58 -5.93
C LYS A 53 -5.09 0.44 -6.96
N PHE A 54 -4.24 0.50 -7.99
CA PHE A 54 -4.21 -0.51 -9.05
C PHE A 54 -3.88 -1.93 -8.57
N MET A 55 -3.18 -2.08 -7.42
CA MET A 55 -2.90 -3.39 -6.84
C MET A 55 -4.17 -4.05 -6.30
N TYR A 56 -5.11 -3.29 -5.73
CA TYR A 56 -6.39 -3.83 -5.29
C TYR A 56 -7.22 -4.31 -6.48
N GLU A 57 -7.26 -3.51 -7.56
CA GLU A 57 -7.94 -3.87 -8.80
C GLU A 57 -7.34 -5.16 -9.42
N PHE A 58 -6.01 -5.28 -9.44
CA PHE A 58 -5.33 -6.49 -9.90
C PHE A 58 -5.67 -7.72 -9.05
N ILE A 59 -5.70 -7.58 -7.72
CA ILE A 59 -6.06 -8.67 -6.80
C ILE A 59 -7.51 -9.10 -7.03
N GLU A 60 -8.43 -8.18 -7.25
CA GLU A 60 -9.83 -8.48 -7.55
C GLU A 60 -9.99 -9.23 -8.88
N LEU A 61 -9.31 -8.78 -9.93
CA LEU A 61 -9.29 -9.46 -11.23
C LEU A 61 -8.69 -10.87 -11.13
N LYS A 62 -7.62 -11.04 -10.35
CA LYS A 62 -7.02 -12.36 -10.09
C LYS A 62 -8.00 -13.30 -9.41
N LYS A 63 -8.71 -12.84 -8.38
CA LYS A 63 -9.74 -13.64 -7.69
C LYS A 63 -10.86 -14.09 -8.65
N GLN A 64 -11.31 -13.22 -9.55
CA GLN A 64 -12.33 -13.57 -10.54
C GLN A 64 -11.84 -14.65 -11.52
N ASN A 65 -10.58 -14.56 -11.95
CA ASN A 65 -9.99 -15.51 -12.90
C ASN A 65 -9.58 -16.84 -12.24
N GLU A 66 -9.23 -16.84 -10.96
CA GLU A 66 -8.92 -18.04 -10.19
C GLU A 66 -10.18 -18.76 -9.70
N GLY A 67 -11.26 -18.02 -9.42
CA GLY A 67 -12.60 -18.56 -9.13
C GLY A 67 -13.27 -19.27 -10.31
N GLY A 68 -12.71 -19.20 -11.52
CA GLY A 68 -13.18 -19.94 -12.69
C GLY A 68 -12.71 -21.40 -12.77
N LYS A 69 -11.90 -21.89 -11.82
CA LYS A 69 -11.41 -23.28 -11.82
C LYS A 69 -12.16 -24.23 -10.90
N ASP A 70 -13.00 -23.73 -9.99
CA ASP A 70 -13.72 -24.58 -9.04
C ASP A 70 -15.24 -24.35 -9.14
N GLY A 71 -15.92 -25.21 -9.90
CA GLY A 71 -17.31 -25.58 -9.59
C GLY A 71 -18.39 -25.24 -10.61
N ASN A 72 -18.38 -25.94 -11.75
CA ASN A 72 -19.64 -26.42 -12.31
C ASN A 72 -20.18 -27.49 -11.34
N LYS A 73 -20.94 -27.09 -10.30
CA LYS A 73 -21.46 -28.02 -9.28
C LYS A 73 -22.91 -27.82 -8.84
N TYR A 74 -23.65 -26.95 -9.51
CA TYR A 74 -25.11 -26.98 -9.41
C TYR A 74 -25.71 -26.99 -10.80
N GLY A 75 -26.17 -28.18 -11.17
CA GLY A 75 -26.83 -28.47 -12.43
C GLY A 75 -28.10 -27.66 -12.61
N SER A 76 -28.43 -27.51 -13.90
CA SER A 76 -29.75 -27.18 -14.41
C SER A 76 -30.80 -28.03 -13.69
N ASN A 77 -31.83 -27.39 -13.15
CA ASN A 77 -33.12 -28.04 -12.95
C ASN A 77 -34.10 -27.33 -13.88
N ASP A 78 -34.77 -28.17 -14.67
CA ASP A 78 -35.78 -27.85 -15.69
C ASP A 78 -36.95 -26.99 -15.16
#